data_AF-A0A951JC08-F1
#
_entry.id   AF-A0A951JC08-F1
#
_cell.length_a   1.000
_cell.length_b   1.000
_cell.length_c   1.000
_cell.angle_alpha   90.00
_cell.angle_beta   90.00
_cell.angle_gamma   90.00
#
_symmetry.space_group_name_H-M   'P 1'
#
loop_
_entity.id
_entity.type
_entity.pdbx_description
1 polymer ?
#
loop_
_entity_poly.entity_id
_entity_poly.type
_entity_poly.pdbx_seq_one_letter_code
_entity_poly.pdbx_strand_id
1 'polypeptide(L)' 'MKRVLGRVRGAGPGPTLVGVGAIHGNEPAGARALERVLAVLEGRASRLAGDVVALTGNLEALRRGRRFR' A
#
# COMPACT_ATOMS: atom_id res chain seq x y z
N MET A 1 10.75 4.99 -2.43
CA MET A 1 9.52 4.37 -1.86
C MET A 1 9.80 3.95 -0.41
N LYS A 2 8.82 4.06 0.49
CA LYS A 2 8.96 3.75 1.93
C LYS A 2 8.28 2.39 2.25
N ARG A 3 8.64 1.74 3.37
CA ARG A 3 8.01 0.47 3.81
C ARG A 3 6.50 0.62 3.95
N VAL A 4 6.07 1.65 4.67
CA VAL A 4 4.66 2.01 4.80
C VAL A 4 4.39 3.10 3.78
N LEU A 5 3.52 2.81 2.82
CA LEU A 5 3.08 3.77 1.80
C LEU A 5 2.03 4.73 2.39
N GLY A 6 1.19 4.21 3.29
CA GLY A 6 0.25 4.99 4.07
C GLY A 6 -0.81 4.12 4.74
N ARG A 7 -1.73 4.78 5.44
CA ARG A 7 -2.89 4.18 6.09
C ARG A 7 -4.06 5.15 5.99
N VAL A 8 -5.23 4.64 5.59
CA VAL A 8 -6.51 5.33 5.69
C VAL A 8 -7.29 4.68 6.83
N ARG A 9 -7.81 5.49 7.75
CA ARG A 9 -8.66 5.00 8.85
C ARG A 9 -10.12 5.23 8.50
N GLY A 10 -10.94 4.19 8.57
CA GLY A 10 -12.38 4.32 8.38
C GLY A 10 -13.08 4.98 9.56
N ALA A 11 -14.32 5.42 9.34
CA ALA A 11 -15.12 6.09 10.38
C ALA A 11 -15.78 5.11 11.36
N GLY A 12 -15.91 3.83 10.98
CA GLY A 12 -16.53 2.80 11.81
C GLY A 12 -15.61 1.61 12.08
N PRO A 13 -15.93 0.78 13.09
CA PRO A 13 -15.21 -0.47 13.34
C PRO A 13 -15.35 -1.43 12.14
N GLY A 14 -14.29 -2.16 11.84
CA GLY A 14 -14.26 -3.11 10.73
C GLY A 14 -12.88 -3.75 10.54
N PRO A 15 -12.72 -4.63 9.54
CA PRO A 15 -11.47 -5.32 9.28
C PRO A 15 -10.37 -4.37 8.81
N THR A 16 -9.11 -4.76 9.00
CA THR A 16 -7.99 -4.08 8.34
C THR A 16 -7.64 -4.79 7.04
N LEU A 17 -7.73 -4.10 5.91
CA LEU A 17 -7.21 -4.56 4.63
C LEU A 17 -5.73 -4.15 4.51
N VAL A 18 -4.86 -5.13 4.27
CA VAL A 18 -3.43 -4.89 4.04
C VAL A 18 -3.10 -5.17 2.57
N GLY A 19 -2.70 -4.13 1.84
CA GLY A 19 -2.18 -4.24 0.48
C GLY A 19 -0.66 -4.24 0.48
N VAL A 20 -0.02 -5.22 -0.17
CA VAL A 20 1.44 -5.28 -0.31
C VAL A 20 1.82 -5.30 -1.79
N GLY A 21 2.54 -4.26 -2.22
CA GLY A 21 3.05 -4.14 -3.60
C GLY A 21 4.57 -4.23 -3.66
N ALA A 22 5.14 -4.46 -4.85
CA ALA A 22 6.58 -4.61 -5.04
C ALA A 22 7.21 -5.70 -4.13
N ILE A 23 6.55 -6.85 -4.02
CA ILE A 23 7.15 -8.06 -3.41
C ILE A 23 8.34 -8.49 -4.25
N HIS A 24 8.17 -8.56 -5.57
CA HIS A 24 9.27 -8.55 -6.51
C HIS A 24 9.70 -7.12 -6.81
N GLY A 25 10.99 -6.83 -6.70
CA GLY A 25 11.50 -5.47 -6.84
C GLY A 25 11.46 -4.92 -8.27
N ASN A 26 11.47 -5.79 -9.28
CA ASN A 26 11.29 -5.43 -10.68
C ASN A 26 9.82 -5.22 -11.07
N GLU A 27 8.87 -5.35 -10.12
CA GLU A 27 7.43 -5.19 -10.33
C GLU A 27 6.86 -4.02 -9.47
N PRO A 28 7.27 -2.75 -9.70
CA PRO A 28 6.88 -1.62 -8.85
C PRO A 28 5.42 -1.16 -9.02
N ALA A 29 4.75 -1.61 -10.08
CA ALA A 29 3.44 -1.11 -10.49
C ALA A 29 2.37 -1.27 -9.40
N GLY A 30 2.36 -2.40 -8.69
CA GLY A 30 1.41 -2.67 -7.61
C GLY A 30 1.55 -1.68 -6.44
N ALA A 31 2.77 -1.32 -6.06
CA ALA A 31 2.98 -0.36 -4.97
C ALA A 31 2.58 1.07 -5.38
N ARG A 32 2.90 1.49 -6.60
CA ARG A 32 2.43 2.78 -7.15
C ARG A 32 0.91 2.84 -7.25
N ALA A 33 0.26 1.71 -7.56
CA ALA A 33 -1.19 1.63 -7.57
C ALA A 33 -1.78 1.80 -6.16
N LEU A 34 -1.16 1.19 -5.14
CA LEU A 34 -1.58 1.38 -3.75
C LEU A 34 -1.47 2.84 -3.28
N GLU A 35 -0.41 3.57 -3.67
CA GLU A 35 -0.31 5.01 -3.37
C GLU A 35 -1.50 5.80 -3.95
N ARG A 36 -1.90 5.51 -5.19
CA ARG A 36 -3.08 6.15 -5.82
C ARG A 36 -4.39 5.75 -5.15
N VAL A 37 -4.53 4.48 -4.77
CA VAL A 37 -5.72 4.00 -4.04
C VAL A 37 -5.84 4.70 -2.70
N LEU A 38 -4.75 4.82 -1.93
CA LEU A 38 -4.77 5.54 -0.66
C LEU A 38 -5.21 7.00 -0.84
N ALA A 39 -4.68 7.71 -1.85
CA ALA A 39 -5.08 9.09 -2.11
C ALA A 39 -6.59 9.24 -2.42
N VAL A 40 -7.19 8.28 -3.14
CA VAL A 40 -8.65 8.28 -3.39
C VAL A 40 -9.44 7.93 -2.13
N LEU A 41 -8.96 6.98 -1.34
CA LEU A 41 -9.63 6.52 -0.13
C LEU A 41 -9.60 7.56 1.00
N GLU A 42 -8.55 8.39 1.09
CA GLU A 42 -8.46 9.46 2.08
C GLU A 42 -9.66 10.42 1.99
N GLY A 43 -10.03 10.85 0.77
CA GLY A 43 -11.22 11.66 0.53
C GLY A 43 -12.56 10.94 0.72
N ARG A 44 -12.53 9.64 1.04
CA ARG A 44 -13.70 8.76 1.21
C ARG A 44 -13.66 7.99 2.53
N ALA A 45 -12.79 8.38 3.46
CA ALA A 45 -12.56 7.66 4.73
C ALA A 45 -13.85 7.46 5.54
N SER A 46 -14.77 8.44 5.48
CA SER A 46 -16.08 8.36 6.14
C SER A 46 -16.99 7.23 5.64
N ARG A 47 -16.71 6.67 4.46
CA ARG A 47 -17.47 5.56 3.87
C ARG A 47 -16.84 4.19 4.16
N LEU A 48 -15.72 4.13 4.88
CA LEU A 48 -15.01 2.90 5.19
C LEU A 48 -15.35 2.41 6.60
N ALA A 49 -15.55 1.09 6.72
CA ALA A 49 -15.58 0.38 7.98
C ALA A 49 -14.26 -0.40 8.14
N GLY A 50 -13.50 -0.06 9.17
CA GLY A 50 -12.14 -0.56 9.35
C GLY A 50 -11.09 0.24 8.58
N ASP A 51 -9.89 -0.32 8.44
CA ASP A 51 -8.71 0.42 8.00
C ASP A 51 -8.10 -0.17 6.73
N VAL A 52 -7.42 0.67 5.96
CA VAL A 52 -6.61 0.23 4.82
C VAL A 52 -5.16 0.63 5.05
N VAL A 53 -4.25 -0.33 5.00
CA VAL A 53 -2.80 -0.10 5.11
C VAL A 53 -2.13 -0.59 3.83
N ALA A 54 -1.27 0.23 3.25
CA ALA A 54 -0.47 -0.17 2.09
C ALA A 54 1.02 -0.22 2.43
N LEU A 55 1.67 -1.29 2.00
CA LEU A 55 3.08 -1.55 2.23
C LEU A 55 3.83 -1.77 0.92
N THR A 56 5.08 -1.32 0.90
CA THR A 56 6.08 -1.82 -0.04
C THR A 56 6.62 -3.15 0.47
N GLY A 57 6.80 -4.13 -0.42
CA GLY A 57 7.42 -5.43 -0.19
C GLY A 57 8.96 -5.35 -0.12
N ASN A 58 9.67 -5.92 -1.09
CA ASN A 58 11.13 -6.00 -1.01
C ASN A 58 11.79 -4.67 -1.39
N LEU A 59 12.01 -3.79 -0.40
CA LEU A 59 12.65 -2.49 -0.59
C LEU A 59 14.04 -2.58 -1.23
N GLU A 60 14.81 -3.61 -0.88
CA GLU A 60 16.16 -3.76 -1.42
C GLU A 60 16.13 -4.20 -2.88
N ALA A 61 15.35 -5.23 -3.21
CA ALA A 61 15.20 -5.69 -4.58
C ALA A 61 14.59 -4.58 -5.46
N LEU A 62 13.64 -3.81 -4.91
CA LEU A 62 13.04 -2.66 -5.60
C LEU A 62 14.08 -1.57 -5.92
N ARG A 63 14.94 -1.22 -4.95
CA ARG A 63 16.02 -0.26 -5.17
C ARG A 63 16.98 -0.73 -6.26
N ARG A 64 17.16 -2.04 -6.41
CA ARG A 64 18.04 -2.67 -7.42
C ARG A 64 17.32 -2.98 -8.74
N GLY A 65 16.00 -2.80 -8.84
CA GLY A 65 15.21 -3.20 -10.01
C GLY A 65 15.25 -4.71 -10.32
N ARG A 66 15.41 -5.57 -9.29
CA ARG A 66 15.54 -7.02 -9.44
C ARG A 66 14.33 -7.74 -8.86
N ARG A 67 14.06 -8.97 -9.32
CA ARG A 67 12.97 -9.79 -8.77
C ARG A 67 13.18 -10.10 -7.29
N PHE A 68 14.40 -10.51 -6.92
CA PHE A 68 14.81 -10.81 -5.55
C PHE A 68 16.17 -10.16 -5.22
N ARG A 69 16.67 -10.35 -3.99
CA ARG A 69 17.93 -9.76 -3.49
C ARG A 69 19.16 -10.32 -4.22
#